data_AF-A0A3N5SKZ9-F1
#
_entry.id   AF-A0A3N5SKZ9-F1
#
_cell.length_a   1.000
_cell.length_b   1.000
_cell.length_c   1.000
_cell.angle_alpha   90.00
_cell.angle_beta   90.00
_cell.angle_gamma   90.00
#
_symmetry.space_group_name_H-M   'P 1'
#
loop_
_entity.id
_entity.type
_entity.pdbx_description
1 polymer ?
#
loop_
_entity_poly.entity_id
_entity_poly.type
_entity_poly.pdbx_seq_one_letter_code
_entity_poly.pdbx_strand_id
1 'polypeptide(L)'
;MAVERGIEAIPRQPSPWPRRILWIGLVWAAILILLMGAQQGASPEDRTLAISISASGFYTLLLYRTRQRWLPRLAGHPLRNAMILGSLNAAVIETLFLVVEKIMGAEGVAAHPNLIMDLLVTMPWYIGMVVIFVRVQHVRRFSPVIVLLLGGVYEIGAEGFVGGAFEGSIFTPAFYLLIPAVFLWLFIPVYSSMVLPPAWVIDTASPPAGPDPLPSSRWLRLLVPKPSGPAWRDAVRPLLWILPFVLYLAVFLLIVLIVSQIV
;
A
#
# COMPACT_ATOMS: atom_id res chain seq x y z
N MET A 1 26.06 -41.71 21.88
CA MET A 1 25.12 -41.43 20.77
C MET A 1 23.77 -41.09 21.38
N ALA A 2 23.54 -39.81 21.65
CA ALA A 2 22.28 -39.31 22.21
C ALA A 2 21.35 -38.93 21.06
N VAL A 3 20.15 -39.50 21.07
CA VAL A 3 19.07 -39.25 20.14
C VAL A 3 18.50 -37.86 20.42
N GLU A 4 18.92 -36.85 19.65
CA GLU A 4 18.20 -35.57 19.55
C GLU A 4 16.84 -35.84 18.91
N ARG A 5 15.86 -36.19 19.75
CA ARG A 5 14.45 -36.25 19.33
C ARG A 5 14.06 -34.84 18.92
N GLY A 6 13.79 -34.69 17.63
CA GLY A 6 13.21 -33.48 17.06
C GLY A 6 12.01 -33.07 17.88
N ILE A 7 12.13 -31.91 18.51
CA ILE A 7 10.99 -31.16 19.01
C ILE A 7 10.20 -30.80 17.75
N GLU A 8 9.19 -31.60 17.42
CA GLU A 8 8.16 -31.22 16.47
C GLU A 8 7.63 -29.87 16.93
N ALA A 9 7.99 -28.83 16.18
CA ALA A 9 7.58 -27.47 16.47
C ALA A 9 6.05 -27.46 16.42
N ILE A 10 5.41 -27.43 17.59
CA ILE A 10 3.95 -27.30 17.71
C ILE A 10 3.57 -26.10 16.84
N PRO A 11 2.79 -26.28 15.76
CA PRO A 11 2.42 -25.19 14.88
C PRO A 11 1.63 -24.20 15.72
N ARG A 12 2.24 -23.05 16.04
CA ARG A 12 1.56 -21.98 16.78
C ARG A 12 0.37 -21.56 15.94
N GLN A 13 -0.83 -21.87 16.41
CA GLN A 13 -2.04 -21.36 15.77
C GLN A 13 -1.95 -19.84 15.72
N PRO A 14 -2.15 -19.23 14.54
CA PRO A 14 -2.07 -17.78 14.42
C PRO A 14 -3.10 -17.15 15.35
N SER A 15 -2.66 -16.19 16.15
CA SER A 15 -3.52 -15.45 17.07
C SER A 15 -4.74 -14.88 16.32
N PRO A 16 -5.96 -15.01 16.86
CA PRO A 16 -7.16 -14.46 16.22
C PRO A 16 -7.24 -12.93 16.29
N TRP A 17 -6.40 -12.30 17.12
CA TRP A 17 -6.46 -10.86 17.41
C TRP A 17 -6.31 -9.96 16.17
N PRO A 18 -5.32 -10.13 15.28
CA PRO A 18 -5.18 -9.27 14.10
C PRO A 18 -6.40 -9.32 13.19
N ARG A 19 -7.04 -10.50 13.09
CA ARG A 19 -8.25 -10.68 12.29
C ARG A 19 -9.43 -9.91 12.88
N ARG A 20 -9.60 -9.92 14.21
CA ARG A 20 -10.64 -9.15 14.90
C ARG A 20 -10.42 -7.65 14.73
N ILE A 21 -9.19 -7.18 14.91
CA ILE A 21 -8.81 -5.77 14.73
C ILE A 21 -9.13 -5.31 13.31
N LEU A 22 -8.70 -6.09 12.30
CA LEU A 22 -8.99 -5.77 10.90
C LEU A 22 -10.50 -5.70 10.63
N TRP A 23 -11.29 -6.66 11.11
CA TRP A 23 -12.74 -6.63 10.90
C TRP A 23 -13.42 -5.42 11.54
N ILE A 24 -13.09 -5.11 12.79
CA ILE A 24 -13.61 -3.93 13.48
C ILE A 24 -13.23 -2.66 12.69
N GLY A 25 -11.98 -2.59 12.27
CA GLY A 25 -11.46 -1.49 11.44
C GLY A 25 -12.17 -1.33 10.11
N LEU A 26 -12.46 -2.43 9.40
CA LEU A 26 -13.18 -2.39 8.12
C LEU A 26 -14.65 -2.00 8.29
N VAL A 27 -15.31 -2.46 9.37
CA VAL A 27 -16.66 -2.00 9.72
C VAL A 27 -16.65 -0.50 10.02
N TRP A 28 -15.64 -0.04 10.76
CA TRP A 28 -15.47 1.37 11.07
C TRP A 28 -15.18 2.21 9.82
N ALA A 29 -14.32 1.75 8.91
CA ALA A 29 -14.11 2.38 7.60
C ALA A 29 -15.41 2.50 6.81
N ALA A 30 -16.23 1.44 6.78
CA ALA A 30 -17.52 1.48 6.10
C ALA A 30 -18.47 2.52 6.70
N ILE A 31 -18.49 2.66 8.03
CA ILE A 31 -19.27 3.72 8.70
C ILE A 31 -18.77 5.10 8.29
N LEU A 32 -17.45 5.34 8.32
CA LEU A 32 -16.85 6.62 7.92
C LEU A 32 -17.18 6.97 6.46
N ILE A 33 -17.04 6.01 5.54
CA ILE A 33 -17.39 6.18 4.12
C ILE A 33 -18.87 6.55 3.96
N LEU A 34 -19.77 5.88 4.69
CA LEU A 34 -21.21 6.21 4.66
C LEU A 34 -21.46 7.62 5.20
N LEU A 35 -20.77 8.03 6.27
CA LEU A 35 -20.89 9.38 6.82
C LEU A 35 -20.39 10.44 5.83
N MET A 36 -19.30 10.20 5.12
CA MET A 36 -18.79 11.12 4.09
C MET A 36 -19.76 11.22 2.90
N GLY A 37 -20.30 10.09 2.43
CA GLY A 37 -21.12 10.06 1.21
C GLY A 37 -22.60 10.40 1.39
N ALA A 38 -23.19 10.12 2.55
CA ALA A 38 -24.64 10.15 2.75
C ALA A 38 -25.16 11.35 3.56
N GLN A 39 -24.27 12.20 4.08
CA GLN A 39 -24.69 13.39 4.82
C GLN A 39 -25.38 14.41 3.89
N GLN A 40 -26.49 14.99 4.37
CA GLN A 40 -27.09 16.14 3.70
C GLN A 40 -26.10 17.29 3.72
N GLY A 41 -25.75 17.81 2.53
CA GLY A 41 -24.73 18.84 2.38
C GLY A 41 -23.30 18.32 2.22
N ALA A 42 -23.07 17.00 2.09
CA ALA A 42 -21.74 16.45 1.77
C ALA A 42 -21.15 17.13 0.52
N SER A 43 -19.88 17.55 0.61
CA SER A 43 -19.20 18.24 -0.48
C SER A 43 -18.92 17.29 -1.66
N PRO A 44 -18.62 17.82 -2.85
CA PRO A 44 -18.14 17.01 -3.98
C PRO A 44 -16.93 16.15 -3.61
N GLU A 45 -16.00 16.68 -2.81
CA GLU A 45 -14.78 15.99 -2.35
C GLU A 45 -15.11 14.81 -1.43
N ASP A 46 -15.99 15.01 -0.44
CA ASP A 46 -16.40 13.95 0.49
C ASP A 46 -17.04 12.77 -0.26
N ARG A 47 -17.90 13.08 -1.24
CA ARG A 47 -18.56 12.06 -2.08
C ARG A 47 -17.55 11.37 -3.00
N THR A 48 -16.62 12.12 -3.56
CA THR A 48 -15.53 11.58 -4.40
C THR A 48 -14.71 10.58 -3.60
N LEU A 49 -14.25 10.95 -2.40
CA LEU A 49 -13.50 10.05 -1.53
C LEU A 49 -14.33 8.82 -1.16
N ALA A 50 -15.60 8.99 -0.75
CA ALA A 50 -16.46 7.87 -0.38
C ALA A 50 -16.63 6.86 -1.54
N ILE A 51 -16.86 7.35 -2.76
CA ILE A 51 -17.02 6.52 -3.96
C ILE A 51 -15.70 5.85 -4.33
N SER A 52 -14.60 6.61 -4.40
CA SER A 52 -13.28 6.11 -4.79
C SER A 52 -12.73 5.05 -3.84
N ILE A 53 -12.86 5.25 -2.52
CA ILE A 53 -12.45 4.28 -1.50
C ILE A 53 -13.29 3.00 -1.61
N SER A 54 -14.61 3.15 -1.76
CA SER A 54 -15.53 2.01 -1.94
C SER A 54 -15.22 1.21 -3.21
N ALA A 55 -15.01 1.90 -4.32
CA ALA A 55 -14.69 1.29 -5.60
C ALA A 55 -13.33 0.60 -5.57
N SER A 56 -12.34 1.16 -4.86
CA SER A 56 -11.02 0.53 -4.64
C SER A 56 -11.14 -0.77 -3.85
N GLY A 57 -11.90 -0.77 -2.75
CA GLY A 57 -12.19 -1.99 -2.00
C GLY A 57 -12.91 -3.04 -2.84
N PHE A 58 -13.91 -2.62 -3.63
CA PHE A 58 -14.62 -3.50 -4.56
C PHE A 58 -13.70 -4.08 -5.65
N TYR A 59 -12.79 -3.28 -6.20
CA TYR A 59 -11.79 -3.74 -7.17
C TYR A 59 -10.92 -4.86 -6.59
N THR A 60 -10.46 -4.75 -5.33
CA THR A 60 -9.73 -5.83 -4.67
C THR A 60 -10.57 -7.09 -4.50
N LEU A 61 -11.86 -6.98 -4.19
CA LEU A 61 -12.77 -8.12 -4.13
C LEU A 61 -12.92 -8.80 -5.50
N LEU A 62 -12.95 -8.03 -6.59
CA LEU A 62 -12.97 -8.55 -7.95
C LEU A 62 -11.67 -9.30 -8.28
N LEU A 63 -10.50 -8.74 -7.91
CA LEU A 63 -9.21 -9.43 -8.05
C LEU A 63 -9.19 -10.73 -7.25
N TYR A 64 -9.68 -10.71 -6.01
CA TYR A 64 -9.79 -11.91 -5.16
C TYR A 64 -10.67 -12.98 -5.83
N ARG A 65 -11.84 -12.59 -6.33
CA ARG A 65 -12.81 -13.52 -6.95
C ARG A 65 -12.29 -14.13 -8.24
N THR A 66 -11.49 -13.39 -8.99
CA THR A 66 -10.92 -13.80 -10.28
C THR A 66 -9.55 -14.47 -10.17
N ARG A 67 -8.95 -14.54 -8.96
CA ARG A 67 -7.56 -15.01 -8.76
C ARG A 67 -7.22 -16.34 -9.39
N GLN A 68 -8.14 -17.30 -9.36
CA GLN A 68 -7.92 -18.63 -9.93
C GLN A 68 -7.59 -18.59 -11.43
N ARG A 69 -8.02 -17.54 -12.15
CA ARG A 69 -7.80 -17.39 -13.59
C ARG A 69 -6.41 -16.83 -13.93
N TRP A 70 -5.86 -15.95 -13.11
CA TRP A 70 -4.63 -15.22 -13.44
C TRP A 70 -3.43 -15.65 -12.59
N LEU A 71 -3.66 -16.09 -11.35
CA LEU A 71 -2.60 -16.41 -10.40
C LEU A 71 -1.64 -17.52 -10.89
N PRO A 72 -2.12 -18.63 -11.51
CA PRO A 72 -1.21 -19.65 -12.04
C PRO A 72 -0.27 -19.13 -13.15
N ARG A 73 -0.74 -18.15 -13.94
CA ARG A 73 0.04 -17.57 -15.04
C ARG A 73 1.15 -16.65 -14.52
N LEU A 74 0.94 -16.02 -13.36
CA LEU A 74 1.92 -15.12 -12.75
C LEU A 74 2.96 -15.86 -11.90
N ALA A 75 2.72 -17.13 -11.53
CA ALA A 75 3.60 -17.90 -10.66
C ALA A 75 4.96 -18.28 -11.29
N GLY A 76 5.12 -18.19 -12.61
CA GLY A 76 6.38 -18.56 -13.29
C GLY A 76 7.57 -17.63 -12.98
N HIS A 77 7.31 -16.34 -12.72
CA HIS A 77 8.31 -15.35 -12.31
C HIS A 77 7.76 -14.51 -11.15
N PRO A 78 7.59 -15.11 -9.96
CA PRO A 78 6.69 -14.61 -8.93
C PRO A 78 7.10 -13.24 -8.41
N LEU A 79 8.40 -13.01 -8.15
CA LEU A 79 8.90 -11.71 -7.70
C LEU A 79 8.65 -10.59 -8.72
N ARG A 80 9.07 -10.78 -9.97
CA ARG A 80 8.91 -9.78 -11.04
C ARG A 80 7.43 -9.49 -11.27
N ASN A 81 6.63 -10.54 -11.40
CA ASN A 81 5.21 -10.42 -11.72
C ASN A 81 4.42 -9.80 -10.55
N ALA A 82 4.78 -10.11 -9.30
CA ALA A 82 4.20 -9.46 -8.12
C ALA A 82 4.53 -7.96 -8.07
N MET A 83 5.78 -7.57 -8.37
CA MET A 83 6.17 -6.16 -8.44
C MET A 83 5.37 -5.42 -9.52
N ILE A 84 5.34 -5.95 -10.74
CA ILE A 84 4.59 -5.36 -11.86
C ILE A 84 3.11 -5.26 -11.52
N LEU A 85 2.50 -6.32 -10.98
CA LEU A 85 1.09 -6.36 -10.65
C LEU A 85 0.73 -5.30 -9.60
N GLY A 86 1.52 -5.18 -8.54
CA GLY A 86 1.29 -4.17 -7.49
C GLY A 86 1.40 -2.75 -8.03
N SER A 87 2.43 -2.46 -8.84
CA SER A 87 2.59 -1.15 -9.47
C SER A 87 1.48 -0.82 -10.47
N LEU A 88 1.06 -1.78 -11.30
CA LEU A 88 -0.07 -1.56 -12.22
C LEU A 88 -1.38 -1.33 -11.47
N ASN A 89 -1.62 -2.07 -10.38
CA ASN A 89 -2.79 -1.84 -9.54
C ASN A 89 -2.77 -0.44 -8.91
N ALA A 90 -1.60 0.08 -8.51
CA ALA A 90 -1.49 1.45 -8.04
C ALA A 90 -1.94 2.46 -9.11
N ALA A 91 -1.45 2.34 -10.34
CA ALA A 91 -1.87 3.20 -11.45
C ALA A 91 -3.39 3.12 -11.74
N VAL A 92 -4.00 1.93 -11.58
CA VAL A 92 -5.46 1.75 -11.72
C VAL A 92 -6.21 2.51 -10.62
N ILE A 93 -5.74 2.48 -9.37
CA ILE A 93 -6.38 3.21 -8.27
C ILE A 93 -6.26 4.72 -8.47
N GLU A 94 -5.09 5.23 -8.85
CA GLU A 94 -4.90 6.66 -9.18
C GLU A 94 -5.86 7.11 -10.29
N THR A 95 -5.92 6.33 -11.38
CA THR A 95 -6.83 6.61 -12.50
C THR A 95 -8.29 6.60 -12.04
N LEU A 96 -8.66 5.65 -11.17
CA LEU A 96 -10.00 5.58 -10.60
C LEU A 96 -10.33 6.84 -9.79
N PHE A 97 -9.43 7.28 -8.91
CA PHE A 97 -9.62 8.49 -8.10
C PHE A 97 -9.81 9.72 -8.98
N LEU A 98 -8.95 9.90 -9.98
CA LEU A 98 -9.06 11.02 -10.92
C LEU A 98 -10.36 10.98 -11.73
N VAL A 99 -10.77 9.80 -12.24
CA VAL A 99 -12.02 9.66 -13.00
C VAL A 99 -13.23 10.03 -12.14
N VAL A 100 -13.30 9.53 -10.91
CA VAL A 100 -14.39 9.84 -9.99
C VAL A 100 -14.38 11.33 -9.65
N GLU A 101 -13.21 11.92 -9.37
CA GLU A 101 -13.08 13.37 -9.13
C GLU A 101 -13.70 14.19 -10.27
N LYS A 102 -13.39 13.85 -11.53
CA LYS A 102 -13.95 14.55 -12.70
C LYS A 102 -15.45 14.32 -12.89
N ILE A 103 -15.97 13.13 -12.58
CA ILE A 103 -17.41 12.85 -12.63
C ILE A 103 -18.16 13.67 -11.58
N MET A 104 -17.57 13.82 -10.39
CA MET A 104 -18.19 14.50 -9.26
C MET A 104 -18.01 16.01 -9.28
N GLY A 105 -17.12 16.54 -10.14
CA GLY A 105 -16.78 17.95 -10.18
C GLY A 105 -16.05 18.42 -8.92
N ALA A 106 -15.29 17.53 -8.28
CA ALA A 106 -14.46 17.83 -7.12
C ALA A 106 -13.07 18.33 -7.54
N GLU A 107 -12.34 18.92 -6.60
CA GLU A 107 -10.94 19.31 -6.79
C GLU A 107 -10.09 18.86 -5.59
N GLY A 108 -8.81 18.55 -5.86
CA GLY A 108 -7.83 18.27 -4.81
C GLY A 108 -7.92 16.88 -4.18
N VAL A 109 -8.60 15.92 -4.82
CA VAL A 109 -8.63 14.52 -4.37
C VAL A 109 -7.51 13.72 -5.06
N ALA A 110 -7.28 13.96 -6.34
CA ALA A 110 -6.07 13.52 -7.04
C ALA A 110 -4.91 14.50 -6.80
N ALA A 111 -3.67 14.04 -6.90
CA ALA A 111 -2.49 14.89 -6.71
C ALA A 111 -2.36 15.95 -7.81
N HIS A 112 -2.87 15.66 -9.02
CA HIS A 112 -2.93 16.64 -10.10
C HIS A 112 -4.16 16.42 -11.02
N PRO A 113 -4.79 17.47 -11.57
CA PRO A 113 -5.92 17.33 -12.50
C PRO A 113 -5.60 16.65 -13.85
N ASN A 114 -4.32 16.36 -14.11
CA ASN A 114 -3.84 15.73 -15.34
C ASN A 114 -3.26 14.38 -14.98
N LEU A 115 -3.79 13.30 -15.56
CA LEU A 115 -3.41 11.92 -15.22
C LEU A 115 -1.90 11.66 -15.35
N ILE A 116 -1.23 12.24 -16.35
CA ILE A 116 0.21 12.01 -16.53
C ILE A 116 0.99 12.66 -15.40
N MET A 117 0.66 13.90 -15.05
CA MET A 117 1.30 14.60 -13.95
C MET A 117 1.00 13.95 -12.60
N ASP A 118 -0.24 13.51 -12.41
CA ASP A 118 -0.69 12.76 -11.23
C ASP A 118 0.16 11.50 -11.05
N LEU A 119 0.23 10.64 -12.07
CA LEU A 119 1.05 9.45 -12.05
C LEU A 119 2.55 9.75 -11.89
N LEU A 120 3.08 10.83 -12.49
CA LEU A 120 4.48 11.21 -12.32
C LEU A 120 4.81 11.62 -10.88
N VAL A 121 3.85 12.20 -10.16
CA VAL A 121 4.01 12.57 -8.75
C VAL A 121 3.86 11.35 -7.86
N THR A 122 2.84 10.50 -8.08
CA THR A 122 2.45 9.46 -7.12
C THR A 122 3.12 8.11 -7.38
N MET A 123 3.29 7.69 -8.64
CA MET A 123 3.84 6.37 -8.98
C MET A 123 5.25 6.08 -8.44
N PRO A 124 6.20 7.04 -8.38
CA PRO A 124 7.52 6.78 -7.81
C PRO A 124 7.47 6.27 -6.36
N TRP A 125 6.51 6.76 -5.56
CA TRP A 125 6.25 6.22 -4.22
C TRP A 125 5.75 4.77 -4.31
N TYR A 126 4.65 4.55 -5.03
CA TYR A 126 4.01 3.23 -5.11
C TYR A 126 4.94 2.15 -5.64
N ILE A 127 5.72 2.45 -6.68
CA ILE A 127 6.67 1.52 -7.28
C ILE A 127 7.73 1.09 -6.25
N GLY A 128 8.37 2.05 -5.57
CA GLY A 128 9.41 1.70 -4.61
C GLY A 128 8.85 0.97 -3.39
N MET A 129 7.70 1.42 -2.87
CA MET A 129 6.99 0.76 -1.78
C MET A 129 6.66 -0.70 -2.14
N VAL A 130 6.03 -0.95 -3.29
CA VAL A 130 5.67 -2.30 -3.78
C VAL A 130 6.91 -3.16 -3.99
N VAL A 131 7.98 -2.61 -4.59
CA VAL A 131 9.21 -3.38 -4.84
C VAL A 131 9.86 -3.86 -3.55
N ILE A 132 9.90 -3.02 -2.51
CA ILE A 132 10.44 -3.41 -1.20
C ILE A 132 9.48 -4.39 -0.51
N PHE A 133 8.17 -4.09 -0.52
CA PHE A 133 7.13 -4.93 0.08
C PHE A 133 7.16 -6.35 -0.48
N VAL A 134 7.17 -6.52 -1.81
CA VAL A 134 7.16 -7.84 -2.46
C VAL A 134 8.35 -8.68 -2.01
N ARG A 135 9.53 -8.07 -1.88
CA ARG A 135 10.74 -8.78 -1.43
C ARG A 135 10.67 -9.15 0.04
N VAL A 136 10.16 -8.24 0.88
CA VAL A 136 9.90 -8.53 2.30
C VAL A 136 8.88 -9.67 2.43
N GLN A 137 7.78 -9.61 1.67
CA GLN A 137 6.74 -10.63 1.67
C GLN A 137 7.26 -11.97 1.18
N HIS A 138 8.14 -12.00 0.18
CA HIS A 138 8.78 -13.22 -0.30
C HIS A 138 9.54 -13.97 0.81
N VAL A 139 10.21 -13.20 1.69
CA VAL A 139 10.98 -13.73 2.81
C VAL A 139 10.10 -14.05 4.03
N ARG A 140 9.19 -13.16 4.39
CA ARG A 140 8.44 -13.22 5.66
C ARG A 140 7.09 -13.89 5.57
N ARG A 141 6.48 -13.94 4.38
CA ARG A 141 5.16 -14.58 4.13
C ARG A 141 4.10 -14.14 5.14
N PHE A 142 3.93 -12.83 5.28
CA PHE A 142 2.90 -12.29 6.16
C PHE A 142 1.52 -12.76 5.71
N SER A 143 0.64 -13.03 6.68
CA SER A 143 -0.73 -13.44 6.37
C SER A 143 -1.50 -12.30 5.67
N PRO A 144 -2.54 -12.60 4.88
CA PRO A 144 -3.35 -11.58 4.21
C PRO A 144 -3.90 -10.50 5.15
N VAL A 145 -4.20 -10.87 6.41
CA VAL A 145 -4.65 -9.93 7.45
C VAL A 145 -3.57 -8.91 7.77
N ILE A 146 -2.33 -9.36 7.97
CA ILE A 146 -1.20 -8.47 8.23
C ILE A 146 -0.88 -7.65 6.99
N VAL A 147 -0.93 -8.23 5.79
CA VAL A 147 -0.71 -7.51 4.53
C VAL A 147 -1.70 -6.35 4.36
N LEU A 148 -2.99 -6.55 4.68
CA LEU A 148 -3.99 -5.48 4.65
C LEU A 148 -3.68 -4.35 5.64
N LEU A 149 -3.37 -4.70 6.89
CA LEU A 149 -2.98 -3.71 7.91
C LEU A 149 -1.72 -2.94 7.49
N LEU A 150 -0.75 -3.62 6.88
CA LEU A 150 0.44 -2.98 6.32
C LEU A 150 0.12 -2.05 5.16
N GLY A 151 -0.85 -2.41 4.30
CA GLY A 151 -1.35 -1.52 3.26
C GLY A 151 -1.80 -0.16 3.81
N GLY A 152 -2.63 -0.17 4.86
CA GLY A 152 -3.04 1.07 5.54
C GLY A 152 -1.86 1.84 6.16
N VAL A 153 -0.89 1.14 6.74
CA VAL A 153 0.34 1.76 7.28
C VAL A 153 1.20 2.40 6.19
N TYR A 154 1.30 1.76 5.02
CA TYR A 154 2.08 2.31 3.91
C TYR A 154 1.44 3.58 3.36
N GLU A 155 0.13 3.64 3.24
CA GLU A 155 -0.56 4.85 2.80
C GLU A 155 -0.43 6.02 3.78
N ILE A 156 -0.45 5.74 5.11
CA ILE A 156 -0.12 6.78 6.11
C ILE A 156 1.26 7.39 5.81
N GLY A 157 2.21 6.61 5.30
CA GLY A 157 3.51 7.09 4.87
C GLY A 157 3.44 8.10 3.72
N ALA A 158 2.64 7.83 2.68
CA ALA A 158 2.49 8.74 1.54
C ALA A 158 1.49 9.86 1.82
N GLU A 159 0.19 9.61 1.69
CA GLU A 159 -0.81 10.66 1.82
C GLU A 159 -0.85 11.27 3.22
N GLY A 160 -0.69 10.43 4.26
CA GLY A 160 -0.69 10.92 5.64
C GLY A 160 0.47 11.88 5.92
N PHE A 161 1.70 11.39 5.87
CA PHE A 161 2.88 12.20 6.24
C PHE A 161 3.36 13.14 5.15
N VAL A 162 3.45 12.70 3.88
CA VAL A 162 3.91 13.58 2.79
C VAL A 162 2.83 14.59 2.46
N GLY A 163 1.60 14.16 2.21
CA GLY A 163 0.46 15.06 1.95
C GLY A 163 0.23 16.03 3.12
N GLY A 164 0.13 15.50 4.34
CA GLY A 164 -0.03 16.31 5.53
C GLY A 164 1.12 17.29 5.81
N ALA A 165 2.35 17.00 5.34
CA ALA A 165 3.45 17.95 5.43
C ALA A 165 3.26 19.16 4.49
N PHE A 166 2.76 18.94 3.27
CA PHE A 166 2.46 20.02 2.33
C PHE A 166 1.29 20.89 2.80
N GLU A 167 0.29 20.28 3.43
CA GLU A 167 -0.86 20.98 4.01
C GLU A 167 -0.54 21.65 5.36
N GLY A 168 0.60 21.32 5.97
CA GLY A 168 0.97 21.77 7.32
C GLY A 168 0.19 21.07 8.45
N SER A 169 -0.63 20.07 8.15
CA SER A 169 -1.47 19.36 9.13
C SER A 169 -0.66 18.51 10.12
N ILE A 170 0.55 18.07 9.74
CA ILE A 170 1.46 17.31 10.63
C ILE A 170 1.88 18.08 11.90
N PHE A 171 1.73 19.40 11.91
CA PHE A 171 2.05 20.23 13.07
C PHE A 171 0.87 20.35 14.05
N THR A 172 -0.27 19.74 13.73
CA THR A 172 -1.46 19.76 14.59
C THR A 172 -1.56 18.48 15.42
N PRO A 173 -1.91 18.55 16.72
CA PRO A 173 -2.15 17.35 17.53
C PRO A 173 -3.29 16.47 16.98
N ALA A 174 -4.29 17.09 16.33
CA ALA A 174 -5.42 16.41 15.74
C ALA A 174 -4.98 15.39 14.68
N PHE A 175 -3.99 15.73 13.85
CA PHE A 175 -3.46 14.83 12.82
C PHE A 175 -3.05 13.46 13.38
N TYR A 176 -2.31 13.44 14.49
CA TYR A 176 -1.85 12.20 15.12
C TYR A 176 -2.98 11.37 15.73
N LEU A 177 -4.06 12.02 16.17
CA LEU A 177 -5.26 11.33 16.66
C LEU A 177 -6.07 10.75 15.50
N LEU A 178 -6.12 11.43 14.37
CA LEU A 178 -6.84 10.99 13.17
C LEU A 178 -6.18 9.80 12.47
N ILE A 179 -4.87 9.59 12.62
CA ILE A 179 -4.19 8.44 12.03
C ILE A 179 -4.83 7.10 12.45
N PRO A 180 -4.84 6.71 13.74
CA PRO A 180 -5.42 5.45 14.16
C PRO A 180 -6.95 5.48 14.22
N ALA A 181 -7.56 6.66 14.25
CA ALA A 181 -9.02 6.80 14.35
C ALA A 181 -9.71 6.78 12.99
N VAL A 182 -9.08 7.29 11.93
CA VAL A 182 -9.72 7.53 10.62
C VAL A 182 -8.85 7.00 9.50
N PHE A 183 -7.66 7.60 9.29
CA PHE A 183 -6.87 7.40 8.08
C PHE A 183 -6.46 5.94 7.88
N LEU A 184 -5.96 5.28 8.94
CA LEU A 184 -5.55 3.87 8.86
C LEU A 184 -6.65 2.99 8.25
N TRP A 185 -7.90 3.22 8.63
CA TRP A 185 -9.02 2.36 8.25
C TRP A 185 -9.53 2.66 6.85
N LEU A 186 -9.58 3.95 6.47
CA LEU A 186 -9.95 4.38 5.12
C LEU A 186 -8.92 3.97 4.07
N PHE A 187 -7.64 3.92 4.45
CA PHE A 187 -6.55 3.58 3.55
C PHE A 187 -6.43 2.08 3.26
N ILE A 188 -6.92 1.20 4.13
CA ILE A 188 -6.87 -0.24 3.89
C ILE A 188 -7.58 -0.60 2.57
N PRO A 189 -8.84 -0.20 2.31
CA PRO A 189 -9.51 -0.43 1.03
C PRO A 189 -8.72 0.12 -0.17
N VAL A 190 -8.13 1.32 -0.07
CA VAL A 190 -7.38 1.98 -1.15
C VAL A 190 -6.15 1.15 -1.54
N TYR A 191 -5.30 0.82 -0.56
CA TYR A 191 -4.05 0.11 -0.80
C TYR A 191 -4.21 -1.39 -0.98
N SER A 192 -5.37 -1.96 -0.64
CA SER A 192 -5.58 -3.40 -0.65
C SER A 192 -5.23 -4.05 -2.00
N SER A 193 -5.54 -3.41 -3.12
CA SER A 193 -5.24 -3.91 -4.47
C SER A 193 -3.75 -3.85 -4.81
N MET A 194 -2.99 -2.97 -4.15
CA MET A 194 -1.55 -2.79 -4.38
C MET A 194 -0.72 -3.83 -3.61
N VAL A 195 -1.20 -4.29 -2.45
CA VAL A 195 -0.43 -5.19 -1.57
C VAL A 195 -0.93 -6.64 -1.55
N LEU A 196 -2.24 -6.89 -1.61
CA LEU A 196 -2.76 -8.26 -1.52
C LEU A 196 -2.49 -9.12 -2.76
N PRO A 197 -2.77 -8.66 -4.00
CA PRO A 197 -2.52 -9.47 -5.19
C PRO A 197 -1.04 -9.86 -5.34
N PRO A 198 -0.06 -8.96 -5.13
CA PRO A 198 1.34 -9.37 -5.08
C PRO A 198 1.63 -10.41 -4.01
N ALA A 199 1.06 -10.28 -2.81
CA ALA A 199 1.20 -11.28 -1.76
C ALA A 199 0.64 -12.65 -2.19
N TRP A 200 -0.50 -12.70 -2.88
CA TRP A 200 -1.04 -13.96 -3.41
C TRP A 200 -0.12 -14.61 -4.44
N VAL A 201 0.47 -13.80 -5.35
CA VAL A 201 1.44 -14.30 -6.36
C VAL A 201 2.63 -14.93 -5.66
N ILE A 202 3.15 -14.25 -4.64
CA ILE A 202 4.24 -14.76 -3.82
C ILE A 202 3.83 -16.05 -3.13
N ASP A 203 2.71 -16.10 -2.41
CA ASP A 203 2.22 -17.26 -1.65
C ASP A 203 1.94 -18.50 -2.53
N THR A 204 1.68 -18.31 -3.82
CA THR A 204 1.48 -19.41 -4.76
C THR A 204 2.80 -20.03 -5.23
N ALA A 205 3.90 -19.27 -5.17
CA ALA A 205 5.22 -19.79 -5.50
C ALA A 205 5.79 -20.61 -4.35
N SER A 206 6.40 -21.75 -4.69
CA SER A 206 7.13 -22.58 -3.74
C SER A 206 8.09 -21.72 -2.91
N PRO A 207 8.21 -21.97 -1.59
CA PRO A 207 9.24 -21.33 -0.78
C PRO A 207 10.60 -21.52 -1.47
N PRO A 208 11.47 -20.49 -1.48
CA PRO A 208 12.78 -20.62 -2.12
C PRO A 208 13.54 -21.79 -1.48
N ALA A 209 13.98 -22.75 -2.29
CA ALA A 209 14.70 -23.95 -1.86
C ALA A 209 16.16 -23.67 -1.41
N GLY A 210 16.51 -22.40 -1.24
CA GLY A 210 17.83 -21.92 -0.86
C GLY A 210 17.81 -20.41 -0.62
N PRO A 211 18.93 -19.80 -0.20
CA PRO A 211 19.02 -18.35 -0.13
C PRO A 211 18.81 -17.79 -1.53
N ASP A 212 17.75 -17.01 -1.74
CA ASP A 212 17.56 -16.28 -2.99
C ASP A 212 18.85 -15.56 -3.37
N PRO A 213 19.19 -15.51 -4.67
CA PRO A 213 20.25 -14.62 -5.13
C PRO A 213 19.88 -13.20 -4.68
N LEU A 214 20.66 -12.68 -3.73
CA LEU A 214 20.53 -11.30 -3.27
C LEU A 214 20.55 -10.39 -4.51
N PRO A 215 19.78 -9.29 -4.51
CA PRO A 215 19.84 -8.35 -5.62
C PRO A 215 21.28 -7.95 -5.91
N SER A 216 21.64 -7.91 -7.19
CA SER A 216 22.97 -7.50 -7.64
C SER A 216 23.28 -6.06 -7.24
N SER A 217 22.25 -5.20 -7.17
CA SER A 217 22.42 -3.80 -6.77
C SER A 217 22.64 -3.67 -5.26
N ARG A 218 23.69 -2.93 -4.90
CA ARG A 218 24.09 -2.68 -3.50
C ARG A 218 22.98 -1.98 -2.70
N TRP A 219 22.25 -1.06 -3.33
CA TRP A 219 21.17 -0.31 -2.70
C TRP A 219 19.96 -1.21 -2.35
N LEU A 220 19.56 -2.11 -3.25
CA LEU A 220 18.45 -3.04 -2.95
C LEU A 220 18.82 -4.05 -1.87
N ARG A 221 20.11 -4.39 -1.71
CA ARG A 221 20.58 -5.23 -0.59
C ARG A 221 20.43 -4.53 0.76
N LEU A 222 20.59 -3.20 0.82
CA LEU A 222 20.37 -2.42 2.04
C LEU A 222 18.88 -2.37 2.42
N LEU A 223 17.99 -2.41 1.45
CA LEU A 223 16.54 -2.34 1.66
C LEU A 223 15.92 -3.70 1.98
N VAL A 224 16.57 -4.81 1.65
CA VAL A 224 16.10 -6.17 1.97
C VAL A 224 17.20 -7.03 2.62
N PRO A 225 17.60 -6.70 3.87
CA PRO A 225 18.46 -7.57 4.65
C PRO A 225 17.82 -8.94 4.90
N LYS A 226 18.68 -9.96 5.05
CA LYS A 226 18.31 -11.26 5.60
C LYS A 226 17.47 -11.07 6.88
N PRO A 227 16.49 -11.95 7.15
CA PRO A 227 15.67 -11.85 8.35
C PRO A 227 16.57 -12.02 9.58
N SER A 228 16.90 -10.90 10.23
CA SER A 228 17.85 -10.86 11.36
C SER A 228 17.21 -10.35 12.65
N GLY A 229 15.88 -10.32 12.73
CA GLY A 229 15.17 -9.75 13.87
C GLY A 229 13.65 -9.96 13.83
N PRO A 230 12.92 -9.23 14.69
CA PRO A 230 11.45 -9.31 14.77
C PRO A 230 10.77 -9.01 13.43
N ALA A 231 9.71 -9.73 13.11
CA ALA A 231 9.03 -9.62 11.81
C ALA A 231 8.48 -8.21 11.54
N TRP A 232 8.04 -7.48 12.58
CA TRP A 232 7.53 -6.11 12.44
C TRP A 232 8.57 -5.14 11.88
N ARG A 233 9.87 -5.33 12.19
CA ARG A 233 10.95 -4.47 11.70
C ARG A 233 11.06 -4.55 10.18
N ASP A 234 10.85 -5.74 9.63
CA ASP A 234 10.90 -5.95 8.19
C ASP A 234 9.61 -5.48 7.52
N ALA A 235 8.47 -5.63 8.23
CA ALA A 235 7.17 -5.18 7.77
C ALA A 235 7.10 -3.67 7.50
N VAL A 236 7.81 -2.85 8.29
CA VAL A 236 7.84 -1.39 8.12
C VAL A 236 8.92 -0.90 7.15
N ARG A 237 9.77 -1.78 6.60
CA ARG A 237 10.86 -1.37 5.67
C ARG A 237 10.39 -0.62 4.43
N PRO A 238 9.23 -0.93 3.80
CA PRO A 238 8.76 -0.17 2.65
C PRO A 238 8.61 1.33 2.95
N LEU A 239 8.33 1.71 4.21
CA LEU A 239 8.26 3.12 4.61
C LEU A 239 9.61 3.85 4.50
N LEU A 240 10.75 3.15 4.52
CA LEU A 240 12.05 3.78 4.32
C LEU A 240 12.20 4.38 2.91
N TRP A 241 11.35 3.97 1.95
CA TRP A 241 11.27 4.58 0.63
C TRP A 241 10.80 6.04 0.66
N ILE A 242 10.27 6.51 1.80
CA ILE A 242 9.80 7.89 1.93
C ILE A 242 10.96 8.88 1.77
N LEU A 243 12.17 8.50 2.20
CA LEU A 243 13.35 9.36 2.12
C LEU A 243 13.75 9.69 0.66
N PRO A 244 14.03 8.70 -0.22
CA PRO A 244 14.31 8.99 -1.62
C PRO A 244 13.09 9.59 -2.34
N PHE A 245 11.88 9.23 -1.95
CA PHE A 245 10.66 9.79 -2.54
C PHE A 245 10.49 11.29 -2.24
N VAL A 246 10.68 11.71 -0.99
CA VAL A 246 10.62 13.14 -0.61
C VAL A 246 11.71 13.95 -1.33
N LEU A 247 12.92 13.40 -1.47
CA LEU A 247 13.98 14.04 -2.26
C LEU A 247 13.57 14.18 -3.73
N TYR A 248 13.03 13.11 -4.32
CA TYR A 248 12.50 13.15 -5.69
C TYR A 248 11.44 14.25 -5.83
N LEU A 249 10.48 14.32 -4.92
CA LEU A 249 9.39 15.28 -4.96
C LEU A 249 9.89 16.72 -4.81
N ALA A 250 10.85 16.97 -3.91
CA ALA A 250 11.46 18.29 -3.76
C ALA A 250 12.16 18.76 -5.03
N VAL A 251 12.91 17.86 -5.69
CA VAL A 251 13.59 18.15 -6.97
C VAL A 251 12.56 18.39 -8.07
N PHE A 252 11.51 17.56 -8.14
CA PHE A 252 10.45 17.68 -9.11
C PHE A 252 9.72 19.03 -8.99
N LEU A 253 9.31 19.41 -7.78
CA LEU A 253 8.64 20.67 -7.51
C LEU A 253 9.54 21.88 -7.83
N LEU A 254 10.85 21.79 -7.53
CA LEU A 254 11.81 22.83 -7.90
C LEU A 254 11.90 23.01 -9.42
N ILE A 255 11.93 21.91 -10.18
CA ILE A 255 11.95 21.96 -11.65
C ILE A 255 10.66 22.60 -12.17
N VAL A 256 9.50 22.18 -11.66
CA VAL A 256 8.20 22.76 -12.05
C VAL A 256 8.16 24.26 -11.76
N LEU A 257 8.66 24.69 -10.59
CA LEU A 257 8.76 26.09 -10.24
C LEU A 257 9.67 26.87 -11.19
N ILE A 258 10.83 26.34 -11.55
CA ILE A 258 11.75 27.02 -12.47
C ILE A 258 11.12 27.17 -13.86
N VAL A 259 10.49 26.10 -14.37
CA VAL A 259 9.85 26.12 -15.69
C VAL A 259 8.68 27.11 -15.73
N SER A 260 7.89 27.22 -14.65
CA SER A 260 6.76 28.16 -14.58
C SER A 260 7.15 29.64 -14.50
N GLN A 261 8.42 29.96 -14.21
CA GLN A 261 8.94 31.33 -14.28
C GLN A 261 9.47 31.70 -15.68
N ILE A 262 9.71 30.71 -16.55
CA ILE A 262 10.30 30.91 -17.88
C ILE A 262 9.22 31.01 -18.96
N VAL A 263 8.11 30.29 -18.79
CA VAL A 263 6.96 30.25 -19.71
C VAL A 263 5.95 31.33 -19.34
#